data_AF-A0A847ADQ1-F1
#
_entry.id   AF-A0A847ADQ1-F1
#
_cell.length_a   1.000
_cell.length_b   1.000
_cell.length_c   1.000
_cell.angle_alpha   90.00
_cell.angle_beta   90.00
_cell.angle_gamma   90.00
#
_symmetry.space_group_name_H-M   'P 1'
#
loop_
_entity.id
_entity.type
_entity.pdbx_description
1 polymer ?
#
loop_
_entity_poly.entity_id
_entity_poly.type
_entity_poly.pdbx_seq_one_letter_code
_entity_poly.pdbx_strand_id
1 'polypeptide(L)'
;SRGAPETDGPGGAVVFARALALTGREVAIFTDSYCGRALRACCDAVGGPGVIEEESGDEVLAFRPDLLVFIERLGRAEDGRYYNMRREDISAFTPPLDSAALGDGVRVLAVGDGGNEAGMGVFRPSLSKLLPDFAGCLSVIGADLALPVDVSDWGGYALATMLSIASGRWLGPEGEEIEAMLEALVAVGAVDGVTLRSEATVDGFSAEEHALVARGLKELWSSA
;
A
#
# COMPACT_ATOMS: atom_id res chain seq x y z
N SER A 1 -10.05 4.88 -7.42
CA SER A 1 -10.63 5.36 -8.69
C SER A 1 -11.82 4.46 -9.07
N ARG A 2 -12.46 4.58 -10.26
CA ARG A 2 -13.49 3.62 -10.73
C ARG A 2 -12.88 2.54 -11.65
N GLY A 3 -12.11 1.63 -11.05
CA GLY A 3 -11.56 0.45 -11.74
C GLY A 3 -10.19 0.63 -12.40
N ALA A 4 -9.59 1.82 -12.35
CA ALA A 4 -8.17 2.00 -12.68
C ALA A 4 -7.33 1.83 -11.40
N PRO A 5 -6.16 1.18 -11.44
CA PRO A 5 -5.26 1.19 -10.30
C PRO A 5 -4.82 2.63 -9.99
N GLU A 6 -4.68 2.93 -8.70
CA GLU A 6 -4.08 4.18 -8.26
C GLU A 6 -2.55 4.06 -8.23
N THR A 7 -1.87 5.20 -8.28
CA THR A 7 -0.40 5.25 -8.20
C THR A 7 0.13 5.10 -6.78
N ASP A 8 -0.70 5.37 -5.75
CA ASP A 8 -0.32 5.12 -4.35
C ASP A 8 -0.58 3.67 -3.96
N GLY A 9 0.38 3.09 -3.22
CA GLY A 9 0.37 1.71 -2.78
C GLY A 9 1.39 0.83 -3.49
N PRO A 10 1.38 0.74 -4.84
CA PRO A 10 2.28 -0.14 -5.57
C PRO A 10 3.77 0.08 -5.28
N GLY A 11 4.24 1.34 -5.24
CA GLY A 11 5.65 1.64 -5.04
C GLY A 11 6.14 1.20 -3.66
N GLY A 12 5.39 1.55 -2.61
CA GLY A 12 5.67 1.18 -1.23
C GLY A 12 5.60 -0.32 -1.01
N ALA A 13 4.59 -0.98 -1.56
CA ALA A 13 4.43 -2.43 -1.47
C ALA A 13 5.60 -3.17 -2.12
N VAL A 14 5.99 -2.78 -3.34
CA VAL A 14 7.09 -3.42 -4.07
C VAL A 14 8.43 -3.20 -3.36
N VAL A 15 8.73 -1.97 -2.93
CA VAL A 15 9.99 -1.65 -2.25
C VAL A 15 10.09 -2.40 -0.92
N PHE A 16 9.01 -2.42 -0.13
CA PHE A 16 9.03 -3.12 1.15
C PHE A 16 9.12 -4.64 0.98
N ALA A 17 8.36 -5.22 0.06
CA ALA A 17 8.41 -6.65 -0.22
C ALA A 17 9.79 -7.06 -0.74
N ARG A 18 10.41 -6.27 -1.63
CA ARG A 18 11.80 -6.46 -2.07
C ARG A 18 12.78 -6.42 -0.90
N ALA A 19 12.65 -5.47 0.03
CA ALA A 19 13.49 -5.39 1.21
C ALA A 19 13.35 -6.62 2.13
N LEU A 20 12.13 -7.15 2.31
CA LEU A 20 11.89 -8.40 3.02
C LEU A 20 12.58 -9.59 2.32
N ALA A 21 12.39 -9.75 1.00
CA ALA A 21 13.05 -10.81 0.23
C ALA A 21 14.57 -10.74 0.34
N LEU A 22 15.15 -9.54 0.22
CA LEU A 22 16.58 -9.27 0.32
C LEU A 22 17.18 -9.55 1.70
N THR A 23 16.34 -9.69 2.72
CA THR A 23 16.75 -10.10 4.06
C THR A 23 16.45 -11.58 4.32
N GLY A 24 16.08 -12.35 3.30
CA GLY A 24 15.88 -13.80 3.36
C GLY A 24 14.52 -14.24 3.90
N ARG A 25 13.52 -13.36 3.87
CA ARG A 25 12.13 -13.72 4.21
C ARG A 25 11.43 -14.27 2.97
N GLU A 26 10.55 -15.24 3.18
CA GLU A 26 9.59 -15.65 2.16
C GLU A 26 8.52 -14.57 2.05
N VAL A 27 8.33 -14.03 0.84
CA VAL A 27 7.41 -12.91 0.60
C VAL A 27 6.64 -13.12 -0.70
N ALA A 28 5.39 -12.72 -0.70
CA ALA A 28 4.54 -12.66 -1.88
C ALA A 28 3.73 -11.36 -1.82
N ILE A 29 3.54 -10.72 -2.98
CA ILE A 29 2.63 -9.58 -3.10
C ILE A 29 1.30 -10.12 -3.60
N PHE A 30 0.24 -9.96 -2.80
CA PHE A 30 -1.13 -10.26 -3.19
C PHE A 30 -1.86 -8.99 -3.58
N THR A 31 -2.61 -9.05 -4.67
CA THR A 31 -3.45 -7.96 -5.15
C THR A 31 -4.63 -8.53 -5.95
N ASP A 32 -5.51 -7.67 -6.46
CA ASP A 32 -6.64 -8.10 -7.30
C ASP A 32 -6.39 -7.86 -8.79
N SER A 33 -7.31 -8.34 -9.62
CA SER A 33 -7.23 -8.21 -11.08
C SER A 33 -7.25 -6.78 -11.63
N TYR A 34 -7.75 -5.79 -10.86
CA TYR A 34 -7.72 -4.37 -11.24
C TYR A 34 -6.33 -3.76 -11.00
N CYS A 35 -5.66 -4.20 -9.94
CA CYS A 35 -4.35 -3.67 -9.52
C CYS A 35 -3.15 -4.52 -9.98
N GLY A 36 -3.36 -5.77 -10.41
CA GLY A 36 -2.30 -6.72 -10.79
C GLY A 36 -1.32 -6.19 -11.82
N ARG A 37 -1.81 -5.44 -12.83
CA ARG A 37 -0.94 -4.84 -13.85
C ARG A 37 -0.04 -3.73 -13.30
N ALA A 38 -0.52 -2.94 -12.34
CA ALA A 38 0.24 -1.85 -11.73
C ALA A 38 1.37 -2.41 -10.86
N LEU A 39 1.06 -3.38 -9.99
CA LEU A 39 2.05 -4.03 -9.13
C LEU A 39 3.12 -4.76 -9.93
N ARG A 40 2.74 -5.48 -11.00
CA ARG A 40 3.72 -6.13 -11.88
C ARG A 40 4.63 -5.14 -12.57
N ALA A 41 4.09 -4.03 -13.08
CA ALA A 41 4.87 -3.00 -13.73
C ALA A 41 5.91 -2.39 -12.76
N CYS A 42 5.53 -2.12 -11.51
CA CYS A 42 6.47 -1.70 -10.47
C CYS A 42 7.53 -2.78 -10.18
N CYS A 43 7.13 -4.03 -10.00
CA CYS A 43 8.08 -5.12 -9.76
C CYS A 43 9.10 -5.27 -10.89
N ASP A 44 8.66 -5.21 -12.15
CA ASP A 44 9.53 -5.31 -13.32
C ASP A 44 10.50 -4.13 -13.41
N ALA A 45 10.07 -2.93 -13.01
CA ALA A 45 10.91 -1.73 -13.05
C ALA A 45 12.10 -1.77 -12.08
N VAL A 46 11.94 -2.40 -10.90
CA VAL A 46 12.95 -2.32 -9.81
C VAL A 46 13.40 -3.68 -9.26
N GLY A 47 13.01 -4.78 -9.91
CA GLY A 47 13.36 -6.14 -9.47
C GLY A 47 12.64 -6.56 -8.18
N GLY A 48 11.32 -6.32 -8.13
CA GLY A 48 10.45 -6.75 -7.04
C GLY A 48 10.12 -8.25 -7.06
N PRO A 49 9.50 -8.78 -5.99
CA PRO A 49 9.03 -10.16 -5.94
C PRO A 49 7.83 -10.41 -6.87
N GLY A 50 7.46 -11.67 -7.07
CA GLY A 50 6.30 -12.03 -7.87
C GLY A 50 4.97 -11.50 -7.29
N VAL A 51 4.05 -11.16 -8.19
CA VAL A 51 2.70 -10.68 -7.86
C VAL A 51 1.68 -11.78 -8.12
N ILE A 52 0.83 -12.05 -7.13
CA ILE A 52 -0.25 -13.04 -7.19
C ILE A 52 -1.57 -12.26 -7.17
N GLU A 53 -2.39 -12.51 -8.19
CA GLU A 53 -3.75 -11.93 -8.27
C GLU A 53 -4.74 -12.89 -7.63
N GLU A 54 -5.49 -12.41 -6.66
CA GLU A 54 -6.53 -13.14 -5.97
C GLU A 54 -7.78 -12.26 -5.82
N GLU A 55 -8.91 -12.91 -5.56
CA GLU A 55 -10.21 -12.23 -5.47
C GLU A 55 -10.81 -12.34 -4.06
N SER A 56 -10.18 -13.06 -3.13
CA SER A 56 -10.60 -13.13 -1.74
C SER A 56 -9.42 -13.27 -0.76
N GLY A 57 -9.70 -13.09 0.53
CA GLY A 57 -8.70 -13.26 1.57
C GLY A 57 -8.34 -14.73 1.85
N ASP A 58 -9.17 -15.69 1.45
CA ASP A 58 -8.91 -17.11 1.70
C ASP A 58 -7.68 -17.58 0.92
N GLU A 59 -7.48 -17.10 -0.31
CA GLU A 59 -6.30 -17.43 -1.11
C GLU A 59 -5.03 -16.77 -0.58
N VAL A 60 -5.13 -15.56 -0.02
CA VAL A 60 -4.03 -14.92 0.71
C VAL A 60 -3.64 -15.75 1.94
N LEU A 61 -4.64 -16.25 2.70
CA LEU A 61 -4.41 -17.08 3.87
C LEU A 61 -3.87 -18.48 3.53
N ALA A 62 -4.12 -18.98 2.32
CA ALA A 62 -3.56 -20.25 1.85
C ALA A 62 -2.02 -20.23 1.78
N PHE A 63 -1.41 -19.04 1.64
CA PHE A 63 0.03 -18.82 1.76
C PHE A 63 0.57 -19.02 3.18
N ARG A 64 -0.30 -19.02 4.21
CA ARG A 64 0.04 -19.13 5.64
C ARG A 64 1.06 -18.09 6.13
N PRO A 65 0.79 -16.78 5.91
CA PRO A 65 1.71 -15.73 6.35
C PRO A 65 1.81 -15.64 7.87
N ASP A 66 3.03 -15.48 8.40
CA ASP A 66 3.25 -15.07 9.81
C ASP A 66 2.88 -13.59 10.05
N LEU A 67 2.92 -12.78 8.99
CA LEU A 67 2.64 -11.36 8.96
C LEU A 67 1.94 -11.00 7.64
N LEU A 68 0.75 -10.41 7.74
CA LEU A 68 0.03 -9.78 6.65
C LEU A 68 0.26 -8.27 6.71
N VAL A 69 0.57 -7.68 5.56
CA VAL A 69 0.84 -6.25 5.45
C VAL A 69 -0.08 -5.65 4.41
N PHE A 70 -0.94 -4.71 4.83
CA PHE A 70 -1.70 -3.88 3.92
C PHE A 70 -0.96 -2.56 3.68
N ILE A 71 -0.80 -2.21 2.42
CA ILE A 71 -0.31 -0.89 1.99
C ILE A 71 -1.32 -0.40 0.96
N GLU A 72 -2.03 0.67 1.29
CA GLU A 72 -3.06 1.30 0.43
C GLU A 72 -4.14 0.34 -0.08
N ARG A 73 -4.46 -0.69 0.73
CA ARG A 73 -5.56 -1.61 0.40
C ARG A 73 -6.83 -1.12 1.06
N LEU A 74 -7.89 -0.88 0.28
CA LEU A 74 -9.22 -0.59 0.86
C LEU A 74 -9.71 -1.69 1.79
N GLY A 75 -10.27 -1.27 2.93
CA GLY A 75 -10.92 -2.14 3.90
C GLY A 75 -12.44 -1.90 3.89
N ARG A 76 -13.22 -2.95 4.14
CA ARG A 76 -14.68 -2.82 4.17
C ARG A 76 -15.11 -1.86 5.29
N ALA A 77 -16.14 -1.07 5.00
CA ALA A 77 -16.85 -0.27 5.98
C ALA A 77 -17.85 -1.13 6.78
N GLU A 78 -18.56 -0.50 7.72
CA GLU A 78 -19.52 -1.17 8.61
C GLU A 78 -20.70 -1.81 7.88
N ASP A 79 -21.08 -1.27 6.72
CA ASP A 79 -22.13 -1.83 5.87
C ASP A 79 -21.63 -2.91 4.88
N GLY A 80 -20.34 -3.29 4.99
CA GLY A 80 -19.70 -4.30 4.17
C GLY A 80 -19.25 -3.82 2.78
N ARG A 81 -19.36 -2.52 2.49
CA ARG A 81 -18.96 -1.92 1.20
C ARG A 81 -17.58 -1.28 1.26
N TYR A 82 -17.06 -0.90 0.09
CA TYR A 82 -15.78 -0.23 -0.09
C TYR A 82 -16.00 1.16 -0.67
N TYR A 83 -15.36 2.16 -0.09
CA TYR A 83 -15.53 3.56 -0.45
C TYR A 83 -14.20 4.21 -0.76
N ASN A 84 -14.19 5.09 -1.77
CA ASN A 84 -13.04 5.97 -2.01
C ASN A 84 -13.14 7.27 -1.19
N MET A 85 -12.10 8.11 -1.25
CA MET A 85 -12.06 9.41 -0.55
C MET A 85 -13.16 10.40 -1.00
N ARG A 86 -13.81 10.16 -2.14
CA ARG A 86 -14.98 10.92 -2.62
C ARG A 86 -16.31 10.36 -2.08
N ARG A 87 -16.28 9.37 -1.20
CA ARG A 87 -17.42 8.66 -0.60
C ARG A 87 -18.27 7.90 -1.61
N GLU A 88 -17.67 7.55 -2.75
CA GLU A 88 -18.33 6.73 -3.76
C GLU A 88 -18.17 5.26 -3.41
N ASP A 89 -19.27 4.50 -3.45
CA ASP A 89 -19.23 3.04 -3.37
C ASP A 89 -18.53 2.48 -4.63
N ILE A 90 -17.39 1.84 -4.40
CA ILE A 90 -16.56 1.21 -5.43
C ILE A 90 -16.43 -0.30 -5.21
N SER A 91 -17.32 -0.90 -4.42
CA SER A 91 -17.31 -2.35 -4.11
C SER A 91 -17.28 -3.24 -5.36
N ALA A 92 -17.87 -2.78 -6.46
CA ALA A 92 -17.84 -3.51 -7.75
C ALA A 92 -16.44 -3.64 -8.37
N PHE A 93 -15.46 -2.89 -7.87
CA PHE A 93 -14.06 -2.86 -8.32
C PHE A 93 -13.08 -3.17 -7.18
N THR A 94 -13.58 -3.69 -6.06
CA THR A 94 -12.75 -3.96 -4.87
C THR A 94 -13.04 -5.36 -4.35
N PRO A 95 -12.31 -6.37 -4.86
CA PRO A 95 -12.37 -7.71 -4.30
C PRO A 95 -11.98 -7.72 -2.81
N PRO A 96 -12.64 -8.51 -1.96
CA PRO A 96 -12.52 -8.41 -0.50
C PRO A 96 -11.25 -9.06 0.08
N LEU A 97 -10.07 -8.67 -0.41
CA LEU A 97 -8.77 -9.18 0.09
C LEU A 97 -8.51 -8.82 1.56
N ASP A 98 -9.15 -7.77 2.07
CA ASP A 98 -9.11 -7.37 3.48
C ASP A 98 -9.68 -8.41 4.43
N SER A 99 -10.50 -9.35 3.93
CA SER A 99 -10.99 -10.49 4.71
C SER A 99 -9.87 -11.40 5.24
N ALA A 100 -8.68 -11.39 4.62
CA ALA A 100 -7.50 -12.11 5.11
C ALA A 100 -7.09 -11.67 6.53
N ALA A 101 -7.40 -10.42 6.91
CA ALA A 101 -7.14 -9.90 8.26
C ALA A 101 -7.95 -10.61 9.37
N LEU A 102 -9.00 -11.35 8.99
CA LEU A 102 -9.84 -12.10 9.92
C LEU A 102 -9.35 -13.53 10.16
N GLY A 103 -8.29 -13.95 9.47
CA GLY A 103 -7.70 -15.27 9.64
C GLY A 103 -7.06 -15.44 11.02
N ASP A 104 -7.23 -16.61 11.62
CA ASP A 104 -6.64 -16.91 12.92
C ASP A 104 -5.10 -16.98 12.84
N GLY A 105 -4.44 -16.33 13.81
CA GLY A 105 -3.00 -16.48 14.04
C GLY A 105 -2.08 -15.63 13.16
N VAL A 106 -2.64 -14.81 12.26
CA VAL A 106 -1.88 -13.89 11.40
C VAL A 106 -1.75 -12.53 12.07
N ARG A 107 -0.53 -11.99 12.16
CA ARG A 107 -0.33 -10.60 12.59
C ARG A 107 -0.60 -9.65 11.44
N VAL A 108 -1.23 -8.51 11.71
CA VAL A 108 -1.58 -7.52 10.70
C VAL A 108 -0.83 -6.22 10.95
N LEU A 109 -0.04 -5.79 9.97
CA LEU A 109 0.52 -4.45 9.85
C LEU A 109 -0.22 -3.71 8.74
N ALA A 110 -0.56 -2.45 8.96
CA ALA A 110 -1.25 -1.65 7.96
C ALA A 110 -0.60 -0.27 7.78
N VAL A 111 -0.57 0.18 6.53
CA VAL A 111 -0.17 1.53 6.10
C VAL A 111 -1.33 2.10 5.29
N GLY A 112 -1.73 3.32 5.62
CA GLY A 112 -2.85 4.02 4.99
C GLY A 112 -2.85 5.50 5.37
N ASP A 113 -3.52 6.32 4.57
CA ASP A 113 -3.54 7.78 4.69
C ASP A 113 -4.98 8.35 4.85
N GLY A 114 -6.01 7.65 4.38
CA GLY A 114 -7.40 8.11 4.35
C GLY A 114 -8.31 7.59 5.47
N GLY A 115 -7.96 6.45 6.08
CA GLY A 115 -8.74 5.77 7.11
C GLY A 115 -9.80 4.79 6.57
N ASN A 116 -9.97 4.71 5.25
CA ASN A 116 -10.78 3.71 4.55
C ASN A 116 -9.95 2.48 4.13
N GLU A 117 -8.67 2.43 4.48
CA GLU A 117 -7.78 1.30 4.22
C GLU A 117 -7.95 0.18 5.26
N ALA A 118 -7.66 -1.05 4.85
CA ALA A 118 -7.65 -2.23 5.68
C ALA A 118 -6.60 -2.08 6.78
N GLY A 119 -7.02 -2.28 8.03
CA GLY A 119 -6.19 -2.08 9.22
C GLY A 119 -6.32 -0.71 9.87
N MET A 120 -6.77 0.32 9.14
CA MET A 120 -7.00 1.66 9.69
C MET A 120 -8.26 1.77 10.56
N GLY A 121 -9.06 0.69 10.67
CA GLY A 121 -10.23 0.63 11.53
C GLY A 121 -9.92 0.86 13.02
N VAL A 122 -8.66 0.67 13.44
CA VAL A 122 -8.20 1.04 14.79
C VAL A 122 -8.38 2.53 15.10
N PHE A 123 -8.35 3.39 14.08
CA PHE A 123 -8.54 4.83 14.19
C PHE A 123 -10.00 5.28 14.01
N ARG A 124 -10.91 4.38 13.62
CA ARG A 124 -12.32 4.69 13.34
C ARG A 124 -13.00 5.49 14.47
N PRO A 125 -12.86 5.19 15.77
CA PRO A 125 -13.49 5.98 16.83
C PRO A 125 -13.01 7.43 16.91
N SER A 126 -11.74 7.69 16.60
CA SER A 126 -11.15 9.03 16.61
C SER A 126 -11.46 9.77 15.30
N LEU A 127 -11.27 9.11 14.16
CA LEU A 127 -11.55 9.68 12.84
C LEU A 127 -13.04 9.99 12.65
N SER A 128 -13.95 9.18 13.17
CA SER A 128 -15.40 9.46 13.09
C SER A 128 -15.80 10.76 13.80
N LYS A 129 -15.03 11.19 14.82
CA LYS A 129 -15.26 12.46 15.52
C LYS A 129 -14.68 13.64 14.75
N LEU A 130 -13.54 13.44 14.10
CA LEU A 130 -12.85 14.47 13.31
C LEU A 130 -13.52 14.69 11.95
N LEU A 131 -14.03 13.61 11.33
CA LEU A 131 -14.59 13.56 9.99
C LEU A 131 -15.99 12.89 10.01
N PRO A 132 -16.99 13.50 10.66
CA PRO A 132 -18.31 12.89 10.84
C PRO A 132 -18.99 12.55 9.49
N ASP A 133 -18.77 13.38 8.47
CA ASP A 133 -19.34 13.20 7.13
C ASP A 133 -18.68 12.06 6.32
N PHE A 134 -17.52 11.57 6.79
CA PHE A 134 -16.77 10.44 6.21
C PHE A 134 -16.86 9.17 7.07
N ALA A 135 -17.45 9.24 8.27
CA ALA A 135 -17.48 8.12 9.21
C ALA A 135 -18.10 6.83 8.64
N GLY A 136 -19.07 6.96 7.72
CA GLY A 136 -19.66 5.82 7.02
C GLY A 136 -18.71 5.09 6.06
N CYS A 137 -17.64 5.76 5.61
CA CYS A 137 -16.67 5.24 4.65
C CYS A 137 -15.41 4.66 5.32
N LEU A 138 -15.18 4.96 6.61
CA LEU A 138 -14.02 4.45 7.34
C LEU A 138 -14.06 2.93 7.44
N SER A 139 -12.89 2.32 7.27
CA SER A 139 -12.71 0.88 7.38
C SER A 139 -13.06 0.38 8.79
N VAL A 140 -13.59 -0.84 8.89
CA VAL A 140 -13.76 -1.56 10.17
C VAL A 140 -12.71 -2.63 10.38
N ILE A 141 -11.80 -2.82 9.43
CA ILE A 141 -10.72 -3.80 9.53
C ILE A 141 -9.65 -3.26 10.48
N GLY A 142 -9.36 -4.00 11.54
CA GLY A 142 -8.31 -3.68 12.50
C GLY A 142 -6.94 -4.23 12.08
N ALA A 143 -5.90 -3.75 12.75
CA ALA A 143 -4.53 -4.24 12.63
C ALA A 143 -3.89 -4.32 14.02
N ASP A 144 -2.85 -5.15 14.16
CA ASP A 144 -2.01 -5.17 15.37
C ASP A 144 -1.14 -3.89 15.44
N LEU A 145 -0.69 -3.41 14.28
CA LEU A 145 -0.01 -2.13 14.14
C LEU A 145 -0.54 -1.41 12.90
N ALA A 146 -0.93 -0.15 13.06
CA ALA A 146 -1.34 0.71 11.97
C ALA A 146 -0.44 1.95 11.92
N LEU A 147 0.09 2.25 10.74
CA LEU A 147 0.95 3.38 10.46
C LEU A 147 0.18 4.39 9.58
N PRO A 148 -0.43 5.42 10.18
CA PRO A 148 -1.01 6.51 9.41
C PRO A 148 0.10 7.34 8.80
N VAL A 149 -0.01 7.64 7.50
CA VAL A 149 0.97 8.39 6.72
C VAL A 149 0.29 9.46 5.86
N ASP A 150 1.06 10.35 5.26
CA ASP A 150 0.54 11.31 4.28
C ASP A 150 0.41 10.70 2.86
N VAL A 151 1.21 9.67 2.56
CA VAL A 151 1.19 8.87 1.31
C VAL A 151 1.63 7.43 1.66
N SER A 152 0.86 6.42 1.25
CA SER A 152 1.10 5.02 1.63
C SER A 152 2.44 4.48 1.12
N ASP A 153 2.86 4.88 -0.07
CA ASP A 153 4.18 4.55 -0.62
C ASP A 153 5.32 4.94 0.32
N TRP A 154 5.23 6.12 0.96
CA TRP A 154 6.25 6.59 1.91
C TRP A 154 6.30 5.72 3.17
N GLY A 155 5.16 5.19 3.61
CA GLY A 155 5.12 4.22 4.70
C GLY A 155 5.85 2.93 4.33
N GLY A 156 5.67 2.42 3.10
CA GLY A 156 6.46 1.30 2.57
C GLY A 156 7.96 1.58 2.55
N TYR A 157 8.37 2.78 2.12
CA TYR A 157 9.78 3.20 2.11
C TYR A 157 10.36 3.30 3.52
N ALA A 158 9.59 3.82 4.48
CA ALA A 158 10.00 3.90 5.88
C ALA A 158 10.19 2.50 6.50
N LEU A 159 9.30 1.55 6.21
CA LEU A 159 9.44 0.16 6.65
C LEU A 159 10.69 -0.51 6.05
N ALA A 160 10.96 -0.30 4.76
CA ALA A 160 12.20 -0.76 4.13
C ALA A 160 13.45 -0.11 4.75
N THR A 161 13.36 1.15 5.15
CA THR A 161 14.42 1.86 5.88
C THR A 161 14.67 1.24 7.26
N MET A 162 13.63 0.83 7.98
CA MET A 162 13.80 0.11 9.26
C MET A 162 14.54 -1.23 9.06
N LEU A 163 14.23 -1.97 8.00
CA LEU A 163 14.99 -3.17 7.62
C LEU A 163 16.43 -2.85 7.23
N SER A 164 16.67 -1.68 6.64
CA SER A 164 18.00 -1.21 6.29
C SER A 164 18.87 -0.98 7.52
N ILE A 165 18.30 -0.35 8.56
CA ILE A 165 18.96 -0.14 9.86
C ILE A 165 19.28 -1.49 10.49
N ALA A 166 18.32 -2.41 10.55
CA ALA A 166 18.50 -3.72 11.17
C ALA A 166 19.52 -4.61 10.44
N SER A 167 19.65 -4.46 9.11
CA SER A 167 20.54 -5.29 8.28
C SER A 167 21.91 -4.64 8.01
N GLY A 168 22.10 -3.36 8.31
CA GLY A 168 23.32 -2.62 8.01
C GLY A 168 23.56 -2.37 6.51
N ARG A 169 22.52 -2.52 5.68
CA ARG A 169 22.57 -2.33 4.23
C ARG A 169 21.35 -1.53 3.78
N TRP A 170 21.52 -0.60 2.84
CA TRP A 170 20.40 0.11 2.24
C TRP A 170 19.49 -0.85 1.44
N LEU A 171 18.21 -0.86 1.79
CA LEU A 171 17.14 -1.66 1.16
C LEU A 171 15.95 -0.80 0.71
N GLY A 172 15.95 0.49 1.04
CA GLY A 172 14.96 1.46 0.55
C GLY A 172 15.14 1.77 -0.94
N PRO A 173 14.28 2.63 -1.49
CA PRO A 173 14.34 2.99 -2.90
C PRO A 173 15.43 4.02 -3.18
N GLU A 174 15.93 4.04 -4.41
CA GLU A 174 16.66 5.18 -4.97
C GLU A 174 15.71 6.12 -5.75
N GLY A 175 16.13 7.36 -6.01
CA GLY A 175 15.30 8.32 -6.75
C GLY A 175 14.97 7.84 -8.16
N GLU A 176 15.94 7.23 -8.84
CA GLU A 176 15.77 6.65 -10.17
C GLU A 176 14.80 5.46 -10.17
N GLU A 177 14.72 4.72 -9.06
CA GLU A 177 13.77 3.61 -8.91
C GLU A 177 12.33 4.12 -8.76
N ILE A 178 12.15 5.24 -8.05
CA ILE A 178 10.84 5.91 -7.92
C ILE A 178 10.37 6.41 -9.28
N GLU A 179 11.24 7.10 -10.03
CA GLU A 179 10.92 7.56 -11.39
C GLU A 179 10.54 6.39 -12.30
N ALA A 180 11.34 5.31 -12.30
CA ALA A 180 11.06 4.12 -13.11
C ALA A 180 9.73 3.45 -12.76
N MET A 181 9.39 3.32 -11.47
CA MET A 181 8.10 2.78 -11.04
C MET A 181 6.94 3.65 -11.48
N LEU A 182 7.04 4.98 -11.35
CA LEU A 182 5.98 5.90 -11.77
C LEU A 182 5.77 5.89 -13.29
N GLU A 183 6.86 5.87 -14.06
CA GLU A 183 6.77 5.72 -15.52
C GLU A 183 6.07 4.41 -15.91
N ALA A 184 6.41 3.32 -15.23
CA ALA A 184 5.81 2.01 -15.46
C ALA A 184 4.31 1.99 -15.10
N LEU A 185 3.92 2.62 -13.99
CA LEU A 185 2.53 2.80 -13.56
C LEU A 185 1.71 3.59 -14.58
N VAL A 186 2.23 4.72 -15.04
CA VAL A 186 1.58 5.55 -16.07
C VAL A 186 1.45 4.78 -17.38
N ALA A 187 2.48 4.04 -17.79
CA ALA A 187 2.45 3.23 -19.01
C ALA A 187 1.36 2.14 -18.99
N VAL A 188 0.98 1.65 -17.81
CA VAL A 188 -0.13 0.71 -17.63
C VAL A 188 -1.46 1.39 -17.28
N GLY A 189 -1.53 2.72 -17.37
CA GLY A 189 -2.77 3.47 -17.18
C GLY A 189 -3.23 3.56 -15.72
N ALA A 190 -2.31 3.42 -14.77
CA ALA A 190 -2.57 3.83 -13.39
C ALA A 190 -2.81 5.35 -13.35
N VAL A 191 -3.58 5.79 -12.35
CA VAL A 191 -3.97 7.18 -12.19
C VAL A 191 -3.61 7.69 -10.81
N ASP A 192 -3.31 8.97 -10.73
CA ASP A 192 -3.17 9.65 -9.45
C ASP A 192 -4.53 9.69 -8.70
N GLY A 193 -4.55 9.33 -7.41
CA GLY A 193 -5.77 9.23 -6.60
C GLY A 193 -6.50 10.57 -6.41
N VAL A 194 -5.75 11.67 -6.45
CA VAL A 194 -6.23 13.05 -6.29
C VAL A 194 -6.64 13.64 -7.63
N THR A 195 -5.77 13.60 -8.64
CA THR A 195 -6.00 14.27 -9.92
C THR A 195 -6.81 13.45 -10.92
N LEU A 196 -6.87 12.12 -10.72
CA LEU A 196 -7.51 11.14 -11.61
C LEU A 196 -6.95 11.12 -13.03
N ARG A 197 -5.72 11.63 -13.21
CA ARG A 197 -5.00 11.60 -14.47
C ARG A 197 -3.92 10.54 -14.42
N SER A 198 -3.64 9.95 -15.57
CA SER A 198 -2.46 9.10 -15.73
C SER A 198 -1.25 10.00 -15.93
N GLU A 199 -0.63 10.37 -14.82
CA GLU A 199 0.54 11.25 -14.75
C GLU A 199 1.51 10.73 -13.67
N ALA A 200 2.78 11.11 -13.76
CA ALA A 200 3.83 10.59 -12.88
C ALA A 200 3.83 11.28 -11.50
N THR A 201 2.70 11.15 -10.81
CA THR A 201 2.47 11.66 -9.46
C THR A 201 1.78 10.61 -8.60
N VAL A 202 1.94 10.74 -7.29
CA VAL A 202 1.20 9.97 -6.29
C VAL A 202 0.59 10.97 -5.31
N ASP A 203 -0.72 10.90 -5.14
CA ASP A 203 -1.54 11.84 -4.36
C ASP A 203 -1.26 13.32 -4.62
N GLY A 204 -0.99 13.63 -5.88
CA GLY A 204 -0.68 14.98 -6.36
C GLY A 204 0.77 15.41 -6.13
N PHE A 205 1.59 14.59 -5.48
CA PHE A 205 3.02 14.84 -5.30
C PHE A 205 3.83 14.32 -6.49
N SER A 206 4.78 15.12 -6.94
CA SER A 206 5.68 14.82 -8.04
C SER A 206 6.71 13.74 -7.71
N ALA A 207 7.24 13.06 -8.74
CA ALA A 207 8.35 12.13 -8.58
C ALA A 207 9.55 12.73 -7.81
N GLU A 208 9.81 14.03 -7.98
CA GLU A 208 10.86 14.75 -7.24
C GLU A 208 10.59 14.78 -5.73
N GLU A 209 9.36 15.06 -5.31
CA GLU A 209 8.97 15.07 -3.90
C GLU A 209 9.10 13.68 -3.27
N HIS A 210 8.71 12.63 -4.01
CA HIS A 210 8.91 11.25 -3.59
C HIS A 210 10.39 10.90 -3.44
N ALA A 211 11.22 11.30 -4.40
CA ALA A 211 12.67 11.10 -4.34
C ALA A 211 13.33 11.88 -3.18
N LEU A 212 12.80 13.05 -2.81
CA LEU A 212 13.25 13.81 -1.64
C LEU A 212 12.95 13.05 -0.34
N VAL A 213 11.76 12.47 -0.20
CA VAL A 213 11.40 11.64 0.96
C VAL A 213 12.34 10.43 1.06
N ALA A 214 12.55 9.71 -0.04
CA ALA A 214 13.47 8.56 -0.07
C ALA A 214 14.90 8.94 0.31
N ARG A 215 15.38 10.10 -0.16
CA ARG A 215 16.70 10.62 0.22
C ARG A 215 16.79 10.93 1.70
N GLY A 216 15.78 11.59 2.27
CA GLY A 216 15.72 11.86 3.71
C GLY A 216 15.76 10.58 4.55
N LEU A 217 15.03 9.54 4.12
CA LEU A 217 15.07 8.22 4.76
C LEU A 217 16.47 7.57 4.68
N LYS A 218 17.16 7.72 3.54
CA LYS A 218 18.53 7.22 3.35
C LYS A 218 19.55 7.94 4.23
N GLU A 219 19.38 9.25 4.42
CA GLU A 219 20.20 10.06 5.33
C GLU A 219 19.97 9.64 6.79
N LEU A 220 18.72 9.39 7.18
CA LEU A 220 18.39 8.84 8.51
C LEU A 220 19.05 7.47 8.72
N TRP A 221 18.96 6.56 7.74
CA TRP A 221 19.66 5.27 7.82
C TRP A 221 21.18 5.43 7.92
N SER A 222 21.77 6.32 7.13
CA SER A 222 23.23 6.53 7.10
C SER A 222 23.78 7.13 8.40
N SER A 223 22.92 7.71 9.24
CA SER A 223 23.26 8.32 10.52
C SER A 223 22.88 7.49 11.75
N ALA A 224 22.21 6.34 11.56
CA ALA A 224 21.81 5.40 12.61
C ALA A 224 22.92 4.39 12.94
#